data_AF-Q7MM90-F1
#
_entry.id   AF-Q7MM90-F1
#
_cell.length_a   1.000
_cell.length_b   1.000
_cell.length_c   1.000
_cell.angle_alpha   90.00
_cell.angle_beta   90.00
_cell.angle_gamma   90.00
#
_symmetry.space_group_name_H-M   'P 1'
#
loop_
_entity.id
_entity.type
_entity.pdbx_description
1 polymer ?
#
loop_
_entity_poly.entity_id
_entity_poly.type
_entity_poly.pdbx_seq_one_letter_code
_entity_poly.pdbx_strand_id
1 'polypeptide(L)'
;MIMKKWLITSGLVLTTFASLPLAAMTKRYIATPQQSQWEMVMNSPLECRLVHPIPNYGDAEFSSRASKKIVLDFELKMRRPMGETRNVSLISMPPPWRPGENADRITNIKFFQQFNGYVGGQTAWGILSELEKGRYPTFSYQDWQSRDQRIEVALSAVLFQQKYNVFSDCVANLLPYSFEDISFTILHYERNGDKLTKASQKRLSQIAEYVRYNSDIDLVLVSTYTDSTDGTSVSQNLSERRAESLRDYFKALGLPEDRIQVQGYGKRRPIADNATPIGKDKNRRVVISLGRSEV
;
A
#
# COMPACT_ATOMS: atom_id res chain seq x y z
N MET A 1 -65.88 -53.75 54.57
CA MET A 1 -64.92 -53.92 55.68
C MET A 1 -63.51 -53.95 55.10
N ILE A 2 -62.80 -52.82 55.26
CA ILE A 2 -61.34 -52.69 55.50
C ILE A 2 -60.36 -53.32 54.47
N MET A 3 -59.79 -52.41 53.66
CA MET A 3 -58.37 -52.24 53.27
C MET A 3 -57.54 -53.42 52.73
N LYS A 4 -56.99 -53.24 51.51
CA LYS A 4 -55.53 -53.29 51.31
C LYS A 4 -55.08 -52.44 50.11
N LYS A 5 -54.09 -51.58 50.36
CA LYS A 5 -53.56 -50.52 49.50
C LYS A 5 -52.86 -51.08 48.26
N TRP A 6 -53.14 -50.50 47.09
CA TRP A 6 -52.36 -50.66 45.86
C TRP A 6 -51.32 -49.53 45.79
N LEU A 7 -50.03 -49.89 45.89
CA LEU A 7 -48.92 -48.99 45.60
C LEU A 7 -48.65 -49.05 44.09
N ILE A 8 -49.11 -48.04 43.35
CA ILE A 8 -48.70 -47.80 41.97
C ILE A 8 -47.39 -47.03 42.02
N THR A 9 -46.27 -47.73 41.82
CA THR A 9 -44.97 -47.12 41.57
C THR A 9 -44.97 -46.57 40.13
N SER A 10 -45.29 -45.28 40.00
CA SER A 10 -45.14 -44.55 38.73
C SER A 10 -43.65 -44.32 38.48
N GLY A 11 -43.05 -45.22 37.69
CA GLY A 11 -41.69 -45.06 37.18
C GLY A 11 -41.65 -43.96 36.12
N LEU A 12 -41.33 -42.75 36.56
CA LEU A 12 -41.12 -41.61 35.67
C LEU A 12 -39.79 -41.81 34.92
N VAL A 13 -39.86 -42.46 33.75
CA VAL A 13 -38.72 -42.57 32.83
C VAL A 13 -38.49 -41.19 32.24
N LEU A 14 -37.59 -40.42 32.87
CA LEU A 14 -37.10 -39.15 32.36
C LEU A 14 -36.16 -39.47 31.18
N THR A 15 -36.71 -39.58 29.97
CA THR A 15 -35.91 -39.62 28.75
C THR A 15 -35.22 -38.27 28.59
N THR A 16 -33.95 -38.20 28.98
CA THR A 16 -33.07 -37.09 28.65
C THR A 16 -32.85 -37.12 27.13
N PHE A 17 -33.62 -36.31 26.40
CA PHE A 17 -33.25 -35.93 25.05
C PHE A 17 -31.92 -35.18 25.14
N ALA A 18 -30.82 -35.87 24.86
CA ALA A 18 -29.55 -35.24 24.58
C ALA A 18 -29.76 -34.38 23.32
N SER A 19 -29.96 -33.08 23.50
CA SER A 19 -29.90 -32.13 22.41
C SER A 19 -28.49 -32.20 21.83
N LEU A 20 -28.35 -32.85 20.67
CA LEU A 20 -27.16 -32.71 19.86
C LEU A 20 -26.98 -31.21 19.61
N PRO A 21 -25.83 -30.61 19.97
CA PRO A 21 -25.60 -29.21 19.65
C PRO A 21 -25.65 -29.07 18.12
N LEU A 22 -26.50 -28.17 17.62
CA LEU A 22 -26.42 -27.74 16.22
C LEU A 22 -24.99 -27.22 16.00
N ALA A 23 -24.17 -27.99 15.30
CA ALA A 23 -22.86 -27.52 14.89
C ALA A 23 -23.10 -26.33 13.94
N ALA A 24 -22.76 -25.13 14.41
CA ALA A 24 -22.74 -23.95 13.54
C ALA A 24 -21.89 -24.29 12.31
N MET A 25 -22.48 -24.23 11.12
CA MET A 25 -21.75 -24.55 9.89
C MET A 25 -20.71 -23.46 9.65
N THR A 26 -19.43 -23.82 9.79
CA THR A 26 -18.31 -22.92 9.50
C THR A 26 -17.81 -23.20 8.09
N LYS A 27 -17.96 -22.23 7.20
CA LYS A 27 -17.40 -22.27 5.85
C LYS A 27 -15.98 -21.73 5.90
N ARG A 28 -14.98 -22.60 5.67
CA ARG A 28 -13.57 -22.24 5.70
C ARG A 28 -12.99 -22.14 4.29
N TYR A 29 -12.38 -21.00 3.98
CA TYR A 29 -11.58 -20.75 2.79
C TYR A 29 -10.12 -20.74 3.19
N ILE A 30 -9.34 -21.66 2.64
CA ILE A 30 -7.91 -21.77 2.87
C ILE A 30 -7.27 -22.47 1.68
N ALA A 31 -6.09 -22.02 1.26
CA ALA A 31 -5.30 -22.75 0.28
C ALA A 31 -4.75 -24.05 0.90
N THR A 32 -4.99 -25.18 0.23
CA THR A 32 -4.33 -26.44 0.60
C THR A 32 -2.81 -26.32 0.40
N PRO A 33 -1.97 -27.15 1.05
CA PRO A 33 -0.53 -27.09 0.87
C PRO A 33 -0.06 -27.19 -0.58
N GLN A 34 -0.80 -27.90 -1.45
CA GLN A 34 -0.47 -27.97 -2.88
C GLN A 34 -0.95 -26.74 -3.69
N GLN A 35 -1.97 -26.03 -3.21
CA GLN A 35 -2.54 -24.84 -3.87
C GLN A 35 -1.95 -23.53 -3.37
N SER A 36 -1.31 -23.55 -2.20
CA SER A 36 -0.73 -22.35 -1.60
C SER A 36 0.44 -21.86 -2.43
N GLN A 37 0.25 -20.71 -3.05
CA GLN A 37 1.30 -19.99 -3.76
C GLN A 37 1.41 -18.58 -3.21
N TRP A 38 2.63 -18.07 -3.22
CA TRP A 38 2.95 -16.69 -2.87
C TRP A 38 3.72 -16.10 -4.04
N GLU A 39 3.33 -14.90 -4.47
CA GLU A 39 3.87 -14.29 -5.68
C GLU A 39 4.16 -12.82 -5.45
N MET A 40 5.33 -12.38 -5.93
CA MET A 40 5.68 -10.96 -6.01
C MET A 40 5.09 -10.40 -7.29
N VAL A 41 3.94 -9.74 -7.18
CA VAL A 41 3.25 -9.12 -8.31
C VAL A 41 3.96 -7.84 -8.73
N MET A 42 4.42 -7.04 -7.76
CA MET A 42 5.23 -5.85 -7.99
C MET A 42 6.51 -5.94 -7.17
N ASN A 43 7.63 -5.70 -7.83
CA ASN A 43 8.97 -5.65 -7.22
C ASN A 43 9.75 -4.50 -7.83
N SER A 44 9.40 -3.28 -7.42
CA SER A 44 10.07 -2.07 -7.89
C SER A 44 10.42 -1.15 -6.71
N PRO A 45 11.36 -0.21 -6.89
CA PRO A 45 11.65 0.81 -5.87
C PRO A 45 10.47 1.74 -5.54
N LEU A 46 9.36 1.66 -6.28
CA LEU A 46 8.14 2.44 -6.08
C LEU A 46 7.07 1.67 -5.31
N GLU A 47 6.97 0.37 -5.55
CA GLU A 47 5.95 -0.48 -4.96
C GLU A 47 6.42 -1.93 -4.88
N CYS A 48 6.21 -2.49 -3.69
CA CYS A 48 6.38 -3.91 -3.38
C CYS A 48 5.00 -4.50 -3.13
N ARG A 49 4.64 -5.55 -3.86
CA ARG A 49 3.33 -6.19 -3.73
C ARG A 49 3.47 -7.71 -3.71
N LEU A 50 3.12 -8.30 -2.58
CA LEU A 50 3.13 -9.73 -2.33
C LEU A 50 1.68 -10.23 -2.27
N VAL A 51 1.33 -11.21 -3.10
CA VAL A 51 -0.03 -11.71 -3.24
C VAL A 51 -0.10 -13.21 -2.93
N HIS A 52 -1.17 -13.58 -2.24
CA HIS A 52 -1.56 -14.95 -1.96
C HIS A 52 -3.02 -15.19 -2.40
N PRO A 53 -3.25 -15.97 -3.47
CA PRO A 53 -4.60 -16.31 -3.88
C PRO A 53 -5.22 -17.33 -2.91
N ILE A 54 -6.45 -17.05 -2.50
CA ILE A 54 -7.27 -17.90 -1.63
C ILE A 54 -8.36 -18.56 -2.48
N PRO A 55 -8.32 -19.89 -2.66
CA PRO A 55 -9.27 -20.61 -3.49
C PRO A 55 -10.73 -20.32 -3.12
N ASN A 56 -11.55 -20.04 -4.12
CA ASN A 56 -12.99 -19.75 -4.00
C ASN A 56 -13.35 -18.50 -3.16
N TYR A 57 -12.38 -17.64 -2.83
CA TYR A 57 -12.61 -16.43 -2.05
C TYR A 57 -12.13 -15.18 -2.77
N GLY A 58 -10.84 -15.14 -3.13
CA GLY A 58 -10.19 -13.95 -3.64
C GLY A 58 -8.70 -13.96 -3.32
N ASP A 59 -8.10 -12.80 -3.11
CA ASP A 59 -6.65 -12.68 -2.96
C ASP A 59 -6.31 -11.88 -1.69
N ALA A 60 -5.25 -12.29 -1.01
CA ALA A 60 -4.67 -11.56 0.11
C ALA A 60 -3.41 -10.85 -0.37
N GLU A 61 -3.41 -9.53 -0.28
CA GLU A 61 -2.36 -8.68 -0.83
C GLU A 61 -1.68 -7.91 0.31
N PHE A 62 -0.36 -8.00 0.37
CA PHE A 62 0.48 -7.09 1.14
C PHE A 62 1.11 -6.11 0.16
N SER A 63 0.94 -4.82 0.42
CA SER A 63 1.52 -3.77 -0.40
C SER A 63 2.28 -2.77 0.45
N SER A 64 3.40 -2.29 -0.07
CA SER A 64 4.15 -1.19 0.48
C SER A 64 4.62 -0.31 -0.66
N ARG A 65 4.44 1.00 -0.52
CA ARG A 65 4.74 2.00 -1.55
C ARG A 65 5.83 2.94 -1.07
N ALA A 66 6.58 3.49 -2.02
CA ALA A 66 7.59 4.51 -1.77
C ALA A 66 6.97 5.71 -1.04
N SER A 67 7.56 6.04 0.12
CA SER A 67 7.05 7.04 1.04
C SER A 67 8.15 7.47 1.99
N LYS A 68 7.98 8.62 2.64
CA LYS A 68 8.88 9.09 3.71
C LYS A 68 8.99 8.13 4.88
N LYS A 69 7.91 7.39 5.15
CA LYS A 69 7.83 6.37 6.20
C LYS A 69 7.31 5.09 5.58
N ILE A 70 7.91 3.97 5.92
CA ILE A 70 7.47 2.66 5.45
C ILE A 70 6.07 2.39 6.04
N VAL A 71 5.10 2.27 5.15
CA VAL A 71 3.73 1.87 5.48
C VAL A 71 3.49 0.53 4.81
N LEU A 72 2.99 -0.42 5.61
CA LEU A 72 2.56 -1.72 5.13
C LEU A 72 1.04 -1.77 5.21
N ASP A 73 0.45 -2.05 4.06
CA ASP A 73 -0.96 -2.24 3.89
C ASP A 73 -1.24 -3.71 3.58
N PHE A 74 -2.27 -4.25 4.21
CA PHE A 74 -2.84 -5.53 3.87
C PHE A 74 -4.26 -5.31 3.35
N GLU A 75 -4.59 -5.96 2.24
CA GLU A 75 -5.90 -5.93 1.65
C GLU A 75 -6.38 -7.34 1.31
N LEU A 76 -7.54 -7.70 1.84
CA LEU A 76 -8.24 -8.93 1.50
C LEU A 76 -9.25 -8.65 0.39
N LYS A 77 -8.82 -8.88 -0.86
CA LYS A 77 -9.63 -8.65 -2.07
C LYS A 77 -10.61 -9.81 -2.26
N MET A 78 -11.89 -9.54 -2.05
CA MET A 78 -12.96 -10.51 -2.23
C MET A 78 -13.42 -10.54 -3.69
N ARG A 79 -13.48 -11.72 -4.33
CA ARG A 79 -14.06 -11.86 -5.68
C ARG A 79 -15.56 -11.59 -5.71
N ARG A 80 -16.24 -11.81 -4.59
CA ARG A 80 -17.66 -11.50 -4.40
C ARG A 80 -17.77 -10.46 -3.30
N PRO A 81 -18.10 -9.20 -3.61
CA PRO A 81 -18.28 -8.18 -2.60
C PRO A 81 -19.45 -8.57 -1.69
N MET A 82 -19.29 -8.37 -0.40
CA MET A 82 -20.34 -8.61 0.59
C MET A 82 -21.07 -7.30 0.88
N GLY A 83 -22.41 -7.35 0.97
CA GLY A 83 -23.25 -6.15 1.11
C GLY A 83 -23.05 -5.38 2.42
N GLU A 84 -22.85 -6.10 3.53
CA GLU A 84 -22.49 -5.53 4.84
C GLU A 84 -21.68 -6.56 5.64
N THR A 85 -20.51 -6.18 6.13
CA THR A 85 -19.71 -7.02 7.04
C THR A 85 -19.87 -6.50 8.47
N ARG A 86 -20.41 -7.33 9.37
CA ARG A 86 -20.53 -6.97 10.79
C ARG A 86 -19.56 -7.81 11.60
N ASN A 87 -18.66 -7.14 12.34
CA ASN A 87 -17.73 -7.72 13.31
C ASN A 87 -16.86 -8.87 12.76
N VAL A 88 -15.78 -8.52 12.06
CA VAL A 88 -14.71 -9.46 11.71
C VAL A 88 -13.78 -9.62 12.92
N SER A 89 -13.20 -10.80 13.13
CA SER A 89 -12.12 -11.04 14.09
C SER A 89 -10.91 -11.65 13.38
N LEU A 90 -9.70 -11.30 13.83
CA LEU A 90 -8.46 -11.89 13.35
C LEU A 90 -7.86 -12.81 14.42
N ILE A 91 -7.59 -14.05 14.06
CA ILE A 91 -7.03 -15.07 14.97
C ILE A 91 -5.84 -15.78 14.33
N SER A 92 -4.85 -16.21 15.11
CA SER A 92 -3.72 -17.02 14.63
C SER A 92 -4.00 -18.49 14.89
N MET A 93 -4.35 -19.23 13.85
CA MET A 93 -4.52 -20.68 13.97
C MET A 93 -3.19 -21.41 13.70
N PRO A 94 -2.87 -22.49 14.42
CA PRO A 94 -1.76 -23.36 14.06
C PRO A 94 -2.05 -24.08 12.72
N PRO A 95 -1.01 -24.54 12.01
CA PRO A 95 -1.20 -25.30 10.77
C PRO A 95 -1.77 -26.71 11.07
N PRO A 96 -2.47 -27.33 10.11
CA PRO A 96 -3.18 -28.60 10.33
C PRO A 96 -2.32 -29.77 10.82
N TRP A 97 -1.01 -29.78 10.50
CA TRP A 97 -0.07 -30.85 10.82
C TRP A 97 0.67 -30.66 12.16
N ARG A 98 0.39 -29.59 12.92
CA ARG A 98 0.87 -29.40 14.30
C ARG A 98 -0.29 -29.51 15.29
N PRO A 99 -0.83 -30.72 15.55
CA PRO A 99 -1.89 -30.88 16.53
C PRO A 99 -1.36 -30.59 17.95
N GLY A 100 -2.11 -29.81 18.74
CA GLY A 100 -1.82 -29.58 20.17
C GLY A 100 -1.46 -28.14 20.58
N GLU A 101 -1.17 -27.25 19.62
CA GLU A 101 -1.06 -25.81 19.91
C GLU A 101 -2.45 -25.15 19.91
N ASN A 102 -2.72 -24.25 20.86
CA ASN A 102 -3.98 -23.51 20.88
C ASN A 102 -3.96 -22.37 19.83
N ALA A 103 -5.13 -22.01 19.32
CA ALA A 103 -5.28 -20.82 18.49
C ALA A 103 -5.02 -19.57 19.36
N ASP A 104 -3.88 -18.92 19.18
CA ASP A 104 -3.53 -17.68 19.86
C ASP A 104 -4.24 -16.52 19.14
N ARG A 105 -4.90 -15.65 19.92
CA ARG A 105 -5.53 -14.45 19.37
C ARG A 105 -4.46 -13.39 19.18
N ILE A 106 -4.07 -13.12 17.93
CA ILE A 106 -3.11 -12.05 17.57
C ILE A 106 -3.61 -10.72 18.12
N THR A 107 -4.88 -10.40 17.86
CA THR A 107 -5.58 -9.20 18.34
C THR A 107 -7.07 -9.35 18.01
N ASN A 108 -7.97 -8.97 18.92
CA ASN A 108 -9.36 -8.71 18.53
C ASN A 108 -9.39 -7.40 17.75
N ILE A 109 -9.15 -7.45 16.44
CA ILE A 109 -9.39 -6.29 15.60
C ILE A 109 -10.91 -6.10 15.55
N LYS A 110 -11.43 -5.08 16.23
CA LYS A 110 -12.80 -4.62 15.99
C LYS A 110 -12.80 -3.89 14.66
N PHE A 111 -13.28 -4.56 13.63
CA PHE A 111 -13.55 -3.88 12.37
C PHE A 111 -14.80 -3.01 12.53
N PHE A 112 -14.70 -1.75 12.13
CA PHE A 112 -15.84 -0.84 12.00
C PHE A 112 -16.82 -1.41 10.97
N GLN A 113 -18.08 -0.96 11.03
CA GLN A 113 -19.29 -1.55 10.45
C GLN A 113 -19.29 -1.86 8.92
N GLN A 114 -18.17 -1.62 8.23
CA GLN A 114 -17.95 -1.88 6.81
C GLN A 114 -16.48 -2.27 6.57
N PHE A 115 -16.10 -3.51 6.87
CA PHE A 115 -14.81 -4.11 6.50
C PHE A 115 -14.74 -4.22 4.99
N ASN A 116 -13.87 -3.40 4.39
CA ASN A 116 -13.54 -3.41 2.97
C ASN A 116 -12.33 -4.31 2.65
N GLY A 117 -11.92 -5.19 3.57
CA GLY A 117 -10.72 -6.00 3.38
C GLY A 117 -9.41 -5.35 3.84
N TYR A 118 -9.41 -4.05 4.16
CA TYR A 118 -8.18 -3.30 4.42
C TYR A 118 -7.74 -3.34 5.89
N VAL A 119 -6.44 -3.52 6.10
CA VAL A 119 -5.74 -3.50 7.40
C VAL A 119 -4.41 -2.77 7.20
N GLY A 120 -4.23 -1.64 7.87
CA GLY A 120 -2.99 -0.86 7.80
C GLY A 120 -2.10 -1.00 9.03
N GLY A 121 -0.82 -0.63 8.88
CA GLY A 121 0.09 -0.34 9.99
C GLY A 121 0.52 -1.56 10.79
N GLN A 122 0.58 -1.44 12.12
CA GLN A 122 1.11 -2.48 13.01
C GLN A 122 0.34 -3.81 12.90
N THR A 123 -0.95 -3.75 12.58
CA THR A 123 -1.76 -4.94 12.41
C THR A 123 -1.38 -5.75 11.18
N ALA A 124 -1.06 -5.09 10.05
CA ALA A 124 -0.53 -5.76 8.86
C ALA A 124 0.82 -6.44 9.14
N TRP A 125 1.69 -5.77 9.88
CA TRP A 125 2.95 -6.35 10.35
C TRP A 125 2.73 -7.56 11.27
N GLY A 126 1.71 -7.52 12.11
CA GLY A 126 1.30 -8.66 12.93
C GLY A 126 0.91 -9.87 12.10
N ILE A 127 0.16 -9.68 11.00
CA ILE A 127 -0.21 -10.78 10.09
C ILE A 127 1.03 -11.40 9.45
N LEU A 128 1.98 -10.59 8.94
CA LEU A 128 3.24 -11.10 8.36
C LEU A 128 4.07 -11.86 9.40
N SER A 129 4.20 -11.35 10.62
CA SER A 129 4.98 -12.00 11.68
C SER A 129 4.42 -13.38 12.04
N GLU A 130 3.10 -13.55 11.98
CA GLU A 130 2.45 -14.83 12.27
C GLU A 130 2.62 -15.84 11.13
N LEU A 131 2.60 -15.38 9.88
CA LEU A 131 2.95 -16.20 8.73
C LEU A 131 4.41 -16.66 8.77
N GLU A 132 5.33 -15.79 9.19
CA GLU A 132 6.75 -16.12 9.37
C GLU A 132 6.95 -17.21 10.44
N LYS A 133 6.17 -17.18 11.52
CA LYS A 133 6.14 -18.24 12.55
C LYS A 133 5.50 -19.55 12.07
N GLY A 134 5.06 -19.61 10.80
CA GLY A 134 4.36 -20.75 10.23
C GLY A 134 2.95 -20.94 10.78
N ARG A 135 2.33 -19.88 11.31
CA ARG A 135 0.93 -19.86 11.76
C ARG A 135 0.05 -19.27 10.67
N TYR A 136 -1.25 -19.53 10.75
CA TYR A 136 -2.23 -19.18 9.74
C TYR A 136 -3.17 -18.10 10.28
N PRO A 137 -2.88 -16.82 10.01
CA PRO A 137 -3.82 -15.74 10.28
C PRO A 137 -5.14 -16.02 9.60
N THR A 138 -6.22 -15.98 10.38
CA THR A 138 -7.56 -16.35 9.94
C THR A 138 -8.53 -15.23 10.28
N PHE A 139 -9.21 -14.71 9.27
CA PHE A 139 -10.32 -13.76 9.41
C PHE A 139 -11.59 -14.56 9.64
N SER A 140 -12.28 -14.32 10.76
CA SER A 140 -13.53 -15.00 11.11
C SER A 140 -14.64 -13.97 11.22
N TYR A 141 -15.72 -14.17 10.48
CA TYR A 141 -16.87 -13.25 10.48
C TYR A 141 -18.17 -13.98 10.19
N GLN A 142 -19.31 -13.34 10.47
CA GLN A 142 -20.63 -13.93 10.20
C GLN A 142 -21.09 -13.59 8.79
N ASP A 143 -21.74 -14.54 8.13
CA ASP A 143 -22.33 -14.31 6.81
C ASP A 143 -23.52 -13.34 6.91
N TRP A 144 -23.71 -12.54 5.85
CA TRP A 144 -24.83 -11.60 5.76
C TRP A 144 -26.15 -12.30 5.45
N GLN A 145 -26.12 -13.42 4.72
CA GLN A 145 -27.32 -14.18 4.33
C GLN A 145 -27.82 -15.11 5.44
N SER A 146 -26.89 -15.71 6.21
CA SER A 146 -27.19 -16.70 7.23
C SER A 146 -26.52 -16.33 8.55
N ARG A 147 -27.32 -16.00 9.57
CA ARG A 147 -26.81 -15.59 10.90
C ARG A 147 -26.08 -16.71 11.63
N ASP A 148 -26.36 -17.95 11.29
CA ASP A 148 -25.80 -19.15 11.92
C ASP A 148 -24.53 -19.65 11.23
N GLN A 149 -24.19 -19.09 10.06
CA GLN A 149 -23.03 -19.49 9.29
C GLN A 149 -21.83 -18.57 9.57
N ARG A 150 -20.73 -19.17 10.03
CA ARG A 150 -19.46 -18.46 10.19
C ARG A 150 -18.60 -18.67 8.95
N ILE A 151 -17.99 -17.60 8.47
CA ILE A 151 -17.02 -17.64 7.38
C ILE A 151 -15.64 -17.43 7.97
N GLU A 152 -14.73 -18.33 7.65
CA GLU A 152 -13.33 -18.25 8.03
C GLU A 152 -12.45 -18.20 6.79
N VAL A 153 -11.55 -17.23 6.74
CA VAL A 153 -10.64 -17.02 5.61
C VAL A 153 -9.23 -17.04 6.17
N ALA A 154 -8.49 -18.11 5.92
CA ALA A 154 -7.17 -18.33 6.47
C ALA A 154 -6.09 -18.15 5.39
N LEU A 155 -5.01 -17.48 5.78
CA LEU A 155 -3.81 -17.33 4.97
C LEU A 155 -2.87 -18.49 5.26
N SER A 156 -2.45 -19.22 4.22
CA SER A 156 -1.51 -20.33 4.38
C SER A 156 -0.07 -19.82 4.44
N ALA A 157 0.69 -20.24 5.44
CA ALA A 157 2.12 -19.96 5.53
C ALA A 157 2.98 -20.86 4.61
N VAL A 158 2.38 -21.78 3.86
CA VAL A 158 3.12 -22.67 2.95
C VAL A 158 3.75 -21.86 1.82
N LEU A 159 5.07 -22.03 1.63
CA LEU A 159 5.92 -21.30 0.68
C LEU A 159 6.03 -19.77 0.93
N PHE A 160 5.51 -19.27 2.05
CA PHE A 160 5.56 -17.86 2.39
C PHE A 160 7.00 -17.34 2.56
N GLN A 161 7.83 -18.04 3.34
CA GLN A 161 9.16 -17.55 3.75
C GLN A 161 10.05 -17.14 2.57
N GLN A 162 10.08 -17.95 1.50
CA GLN A 162 10.92 -17.69 0.34
C GLN A 162 10.55 -16.38 -0.35
N LYS A 163 9.25 -16.08 -0.43
CA LYS A 163 8.72 -14.88 -1.07
C LYS A 163 8.73 -13.69 -0.14
N TYR A 164 8.57 -13.93 1.16
CA TYR A 164 8.73 -12.91 2.19
C TYR A 164 10.14 -12.32 2.22
N ASN A 165 11.19 -13.13 2.06
CA ASN A 165 12.56 -12.62 1.96
C ASN A 165 12.72 -11.63 0.79
N VAL A 166 12.20 -11.99 -0.39
CA VAL A 166 12.19 -11.10 -1.57
C VAL A 166 11.37 -9.83 -1.32
N PHE A 167 10.22 -9.96 -0.64
CA PHE A 167 9.40 -8.81 -0.25
C PHE A 167 10.14 -7.89 0.72
N SER A 168 10.83 -8.45 1.72
CA SER A 168 11.62 -7.68 2.69
C SER A 168 12.76 -6.92 2.01
N ASP A 169 13.48 -7.57 1.08
CA ASP A 169 14.51 -6.93 0.27
C ASP A 169 13.92 -5.81 -0.61
N CYS A 170 12.74 -6.03 -1.19
CA CYS A 170 12.04 -4.99 -1.94
C CYS A 170 11.71 -3.78 -1.06
N VAL A 171 11.11 -4.01 0.12
CA VAL A 171 10.74 -2.95 1.07
C VAL A 171 11.97 -2.17 1.55
N ALA A 172 13.10 -2.84 1.76
CA ALA A 172 14.36 -2.19 2.13
C ALA A 172 14.93 -1.28 1.03
N ASN A 173 14.60 -1.56 -0.24
CA ASN A 173 15.04 -0.81 -1.42
C ASN A 173 13.99 0.18 -1.94
N LEU A 174 12.88 0.38 -1.22
CA LEU A 174 11.89 1.40 -1.59
C LEU A 174 12.48 2.81 -1.48
N LEU A 175 12.07 3.68 -2.41
CA LEU A 175 12.47 5.08 -2.37
C LEU A 175 11.89 5.77 -1.12
N PRO A 176 12.68 6.57 -0.39
CA PRO A 176 12.26 7.21 0.87
C PRO A 176 11.45 8.50 0.63
N TYR A 177 10.68 8.56 -0.44
CA TYR A 177 9.85 9.71 -0.85
C TYR A 177 8.72 9.24 -1.75
N SER A 178 7.55 9.88 -1.63
CA SER A 178 6.39 9.57 -2.46
C SER A 178 6.27 10.50 -3.67
N PHE A 179 5.28 10.24 -4.53
CA PHE A 179 4.96 11.12 -5.66
C PHE A 179 4.64 12.54 -5.19
N GLU A 180 3.86 12.68 -4.13
CA GLU A 180 3.41 13.96 -3.57
C GLU A 180 4.58 14.82 -3.11
N ASP A 181 5.71 14.20 -2.73
CA ASP A 181 6.90 14.92 -2.30
C ASP A 181 7.69 15.52 -3.46
N ILE A 182 7.59 14.93 -4.65
CA ILE A 182 8.41 15.31 -5.82
C ILE A 182 7.59 15.98 -6.93
N SER A 183 6.26 15.84 -6.91
CA SER A 183 5.34 16.33 -7.93
C SER A 183 5.41 17.84 -8.14
N PHE A 184 5.85 18.59 -7.12
CA PHE A 184 6.16 20.00 -7.23
C PHE A 184 7.49 20.31 -6.54
N THR A 185 8.52 20.60 -7.35
CA THR A 185 9.87 20.84 -6.84
C THR A 185 10.41 22.16 -7.37
N ILE A 186 10.97 22.97 -6.46
CA ILE A 186 11.69 24.20 -6.79
C ILE A 186 13.19 23.94 -6.67
N LEU A 187 13.92 24.15 -7.77
CA LEU A 187 15.36 24.05 -7.86
C LEU A 187 15.96 25.45 -8.02
N HIS A 188 17.19 25.65 -7.54
CA HIS A 188 17.90 26.92 -7.61
C HIS A 188 19.21 26.80 -8.37
N TYR A 189 19.57 27.85 -9.09
CA TYR A 189 20.87 27.99 -9.76
C TYR A 189 21.89 28.68 -8.86
N GLU A 190 23.17 28.39 -9.09
CA GLU A 190 24.26 29.12 -8.48
C GLU A 190 24.30 30.58 -8.97
N ARG A 191 24.82 31.49 -8.12
CA ARG A 191 24.68 32.95 -8.26
C ARG A 191 25.17 33.53 -9.59
N ASN A 192 26.19 32.93 -10.21
CA ASN A 192 26.81 33.41 -11.46
C ASN A 192 26.92 32.30 -12.52
N GLY A 193 26.05 31.29 -12.46
CA GLY A 193 26.20 30.09 -13.30
C GLY A 193 24.90 29.60 -13.92
N ASP A 194 25.06 28.74 -14.90
CA ASP A 194 24.03 27.85 -15.45
C ASP A 194 23.90 26.54 -14.66
N LYS A 195 24.75 26.34 -13.64
CA LYS A 195 24.75 25.14 -12.80
C LYS A 195 23.73 25.23 -11.67
N LEU A 196 22.99 24.15 -11.47
CA LEU A 196 22.12 23.97 -10.30
C LEU A 196 22.95 23.80 -9.03
N THR A 197 22.43 24.25 -7.89
CA THR A 197 23.07 24.01 -6.59
C THR A 197 23.16 22.52 -6.28
N LYS A 198 24.14 22.08 -5.48
CA LYS A 198 24.31 20.66 -5.11
C LYS A 198 23.03 20.02 -4.55
N ALA A 199 22.28 20.75 -3.72
CA ALA A 199 20.99 20.29 -3.19
C ALA A 199 19.94 20.12 -4.30
N SER A 200 19.90 21.06 -5.25
CA SER A 200 19.00 20.99 -6.40
C SER A 200 19.37 19.85 -7.35
N GLN A 201 20.66 19.59 -7.56
CA GLN A 201 21.13 18.45 -8.36
C GLN A 201 20.71 17.12 -7.73
N LYS A 202 20.86 16.98 -6.40
CA LYS A 202 20.36 15.80 -5.67
C LYS A 202 18.85 15.64 -5.79
N ARG A 203 18.10 16.74 -5.75
CA ARG A 203 16.64 16.68 -5.89
C ARG A 203 16.22 16.32 -7.31
N LEU A 204 16.92 16.85 -8.31
CA LEU A 204 16.72 16.50 -9.71
C LEU A 204 17.03 15.02 -9.96
N SER A 205 18.09 14.46 -9.36
CA SER A 205 18.40 13.04 -9.48
C SER A 205 17.34 12.14 -8.83
N GLN A 206 16.72 12.57 -7.72
CA GLN A 206 15.58 11.87 -7.10
C GLN A 206 14.35 11.86 -8.02
N ILE A 207 14.04 12.99 -8.66
CA ILE A 207 12.95 13.07 -9.65
C ILE A 207 13.26 12.13 -10.83
N ALA A 208 14.48 12.19 -11.36
CA ALA A 208 14.93 11.34 -12.46
C ALA A 208 14.80 9.85 -12.13
N GLU A 209 15.24 9.44 -10.94
CA GLU A 209 15.14 8.07 -10.48
C GLU A 209 13.68 7.60 -10.37
N TYR A 210 12.81 8.42 -9.77
CA TYR A 210 11.40 8.11 -9.65
C TYR A 210 10.73 7.95 -11.01
N VAL A 211 10.97 8.91 -11.92
CA VAL A 211 10.35 8.91 -13.24
C VAL A 211 10.82 7.73 -14.09
N ARG A 212 12.07 7.28 -13.92
CA ARG A 212 12.57 6.08 -14.61
C ARG A 212 11.80 4.81 -14.25
N TYR A 213 11.34 4.69 -13.01
CA TYR A 213 10.59 3.50 -12.55
C TYR A 213 9.08 3.64 -12.69
N ASN A 214 8.56 4.86 -12.94
CA ASN A 214 7.13 5.12 -13.05
C ASN A 214 6.74 5.45 -14.50
N SER A 215 6.15 4.48 -15.20
CA SER A 215 5.62 4.67 -16.56
C SER A 215 4.35 5.51 -16.62
N ASP A 216 3.66 5.71 -15.49
CA ASP A 216 2.35 6.38 -15.40
C ASP A 216 2.49 7.91 -15.28
N ILE A 217 3.73 8.43 -15.32
CA ILE A 217 3.97 9.87 -15.40
C ILE A 217 3.80 10.29 -16.85
N ASP A 218 2.77 11.08 -17.09
CA ASP A 218 2.37 11.50 -18.44
C ASP A 218 2.95 12.85 -18.83
N LEU A 219 3.27 13.70 -17.84
CA LEU A 219 3.66 15.06 -18.10
C LEU A 219 4.72 15.59 -17.13
N VAL A 220 5.80 16.13 -17.67
CA VAL A 220 6.84 16.85 -16.94
C VAL A 220 6.82 18.29 -17.42
N LEU A 221 6.33 19.20 -16.58
CA LEU A 221 6.34 20.64 -16.82
C LEU A 221 7.59 21.25 -16.19
N VAL A 222 8.44 21.87 -17.00
CA VAL A 222 9.65 22.57 -16.54
C VAL A 222 9.52 24.04 -16.84
N SER A 223 9.43 24.85 -15.79
CA SER A 223 9.36 26.32 -15.90
C SER A 223 10.63 26.96 -15.34
N THR A 224 11.37 27.68 -16.16
CA THR A 224 12.63 28.33 -15.75
C THR A 224 12.47 29.84 -15.62
N TYR A 225 13.08 30.40 -14.58
CA TYR A 225 13.01 31.82 -14.23
C TYR A 225 14.42 32.37 -13.98
N THR A 226 14.62 33.65 -14.29
CA THR A 226 15.86 34.39 -14.01
C THR A 226 15.59 35.54 -13.05
N ASP A 227 16.66 36.10 -12.49
CA ASP A 227 16.56 37.39 -11.81
C ASP A 227 16.50 38.54 -12.83
N SER A 228 16.38 39.78 -12.32
CA SER A 228 16.30 40.98 -13.13
C SER A 228 17.65 41.64 -13.44
N THR A 229 18.78 40.94 -13.24
CA THR A 229 20.11 41.53 -13.44
C THR A 229 20.35 41.82 -14.92
N ASP A 230 19.85 40.98 -15.82
CA ASP A 230 20.05 41.12 -17.25
C ASP A 230 18.88 41.83 -17.97
N GLY A 231 19.18 42.28 -19.19
CA GLY A 231 18.17 42.81 -20.12
C GLY A 231 17.09 41.77 -20.42
N THR A 232 15.86 42.21 -20.74
CA THR A 232 14.70 41.32 -20.90
C THR A 232 14.93 40.22 -21.94
N SER A 233 15.54 40.56 -23.08
CA SER A 233 15.88 39.59 -24.13
C SER A 233 16.93 38.57 -23.68
N VAL A 234 17.93 39.02 -22.93
CA VAL A 234 19.01 38.17 -22.40
C VAL A 234 18.46 37.19 -21.36
N SER A 235 17.66 37.69 -20.41
CA SER A 235 16.97 36.88 -19.41
C SER A 235 16.06 35.82 -20.05
N GLN A 236 15.32 36.20 -21.10
CA GLN A 236 14.43 35.29 -21.81
C GLN A 236 15.23 34.16 -22.48
N ASN A 237 16.24 34.49 -23.27
CA ASN A 237 17.10 33.52 -23.95
C ASN A 237 17.81 32.59 -22.94
N LEU A 238 18.31 33.13 -21.83
CA LEU A 238 18.92 32.33 -20.77
C LEU A 238 17.94 31.33 -20.14
N SER A 239 16.70 31.77 -19.88
CA SER A 239 15.68 30.87 -19.34
C SER A 239 15.32 29.76 -20.33
N GLU A 240 15.17 30.08 -21.62
CA GLU A 240 14.88 29.12 -22.68
C GLU A 240 15.99 28.07 -22.77
N ARG A 241 17.26 28.48 -22.89
CA ARG A 241 18.41 27.56 -22.92
C ARG A 241 18.46 26.62 -21.72
N ARG A 242 18.18 27.14 -20.52
CA ARG A 242 18.11 26.33 -19.29
C ARG A 242 16.96 25.33 -19.33
N ALA A 243 15.82 25.72 -19.89
CA ALA A 243 14.66 24.86 -20.05
C ALA A 243 14.96 23.73 -21.04
N GLU A 244 15.64 24.04 -22.14
CA GLU A 244 16.10 23.06 -23.13
C GLU A 244 17.13 22.08 -22.55
N SER A 245 18.09 22.57 -21.75
CA SER A 245 19.05 21.70 -21.07
C SER A 245 18.37 20.67 -20.16
N LEU A 246 17.31 21.08 -19.46
CA LEU A 246 16.52 20.16 -18.63
C LEU A 246 15.65 19.21 -19.47
N ARG A 247 15.13 19.68 -20.62
CA ARG A 247 14.46 18.80 -21.58
C ARG A 247 15.38 17.67 -22.02
N ASP A 248 16.60 18.02 -22.42
CA ASP A 248 17.58 17.04 -22.90
C ASP A 248 18.02 16.09 -21.78
N TYR A 249 18.12 16.58 -20.54
CA TYR A 249 18.36 15.76 -19.36
C TYR A 249 17.26 14.72 -19.15
N PHE A 250 15.98 15.11 -19.21
CA PHE A 250 14.86 14.18 -19.08
C PHE A 250 14.74 13.22 -20.27
N LYS A 251 15.00 13.68 -21.49
CA LYS A 251 15.08 12.83 -22.69
C LYS A 251 16.16 11.75 -22.55
N ALA A 252 17.33 12.11 -22.03
CA ALA A 252 18.43 11.17 -21.80
C ALA A 252 18.10 10.08 -20.78
N LEU A 253 17.12 10.31 -19.90
CA LEU A 253 16.62 9.33 -18.93
C LEU A 253 15.59 8.36 -19.52
N GLY A 254 15.20 8.54 -20.79
CA GLY A 254 14.25 7.69 -21.49
C GLY A 254 12.82 8.22 -21.50
N LEU A 255 12.58 9.45 -21.05
CA LEU A 255 11.27 10.08 -21.16
C LEU A 255 10.98 10.48 -22.61
N PRO A 256 9.82 10.09 -23.17
CA PRO A 256 9.37 10.56 -24.47
C PRO A 256 9.25 12.10 -24.51
N GLU A 257 9.64 12.70 -25.64
CA GLU A 257 9.68 14.16 -25.80
C GLU A 257 8.29 14.81 -25.70
N ASP A 258 7.25 14.10 -26.13
CA ASP A 258 5.84 14.50 -26.03
C ASP A 258 5.38 14.67 -24.57
N ARG A 259 6.03 13.99 -23.63
CA ARG A 259 5.74 14.11 -22.20
C ARG A 259 6.50 15.24 -21.51
N ILE A 260 7.43 15.91 -22.18
CA ILE A 260 8.28 16.94 -21.58
C ILE A 260 7.92 18.30 -22.16
N GLN A 261 7.27 19.15 -21.36
CA GLN A 261 6.98 20.53 -21.76
C GLN A 261 7.89 21.48 -20.99
N VAL A 262 8.66 22.26 -21.71
CA VAL A 262 9.61 23.20 -21.14
C VAL A 262 9.26 24.63 -21.54
N GLN A 263 9.35 25.55 -20.58
CA GLN A 263 9.03 26.95 -20.80
C GLN A 263 10.00 27.88 -20.05
N GLY A 264 10.63 28.78 -20.81
CA GLY A 264 11.41 29.88 -20.28
C GLY A 264 10.55 31.12 -20.05
N TYR A 265 10.51 31.61 -18.82
CA TYR A 265 9.75 32.82 -18.46
C TYR A 265 10.63 34.07 -18.32
N GLY A 266 11.95 33.93 -18.45
CA GLY A 266 12.93 34.98 -18.18
C GLY A 266 12.74 35.57 -16.77
N LYS A 267 12.78 36.90 -16.69
CA LYS A 267 12.58 37.65 -15.44
C LYS A 267 11.11 37.95 -15.12
N ARG A 268 10.16 37.35 -15.85
CA ARG A 268 8.73 37.54 -15.61
C ARG A 268 8.32 36.77 -14.35
N ARG A 269 7.27 37.23 -13.66
CA ARG A 269 6.73 36.58 -12.44
C ARG A 269 7.79 36.41 -11.33
N PRO A 270 8.42 37.51 -10.85
CA PRO A 270 9.29 37.44 -9.68
C PRO A 270 8.47 37.06 -8.44
N ILE A 271 9.08 36.29 -7.53
CA ILE A 271 8.48 35.88 -6.25
C ILE A 271 9.11 36.60 -5.05
N ALA A 272 10.20 37.32 -5.28
CA ALA A 272 10.91 38.07 -4.27
C ALA A 272 11.52 39.35 -4.86
N ASP A 273 11.91 40.26 -3.99
CA ASP A 273 12.52 41.53 -4.37
C ASP A 273 13.92 41.34 -5.01
N ASN A 274 14.09 41.86 -6.23
CA ASN A 274 15.37 41.79 -6.95
C ASN A 274 16.43 42.78 -6.43
N ALA A 275 16.09 43.69 -5.51
CA ALA A 275 17.08 44.59 -4.91
C ALA A 275 18.03 43.84 -3.95
N THR A 276 17.57 42.75 -3.33
CA THR A 276 18.37 41.99 -2.36
C THR A 276 19.04 40.76 -2.99
N PRO A 277 20.27 40.39 -2.58
CA PRO A 277 20.91 39.15 -3.05
C PRO A 277 20.07 37.90 -2.79
N ILE A 278 19.36 37.87 -1.65
CA ILE A 278 18.48 36.77 -1.25
C ILE A 278 17.27 36.67 -2.19
N GLY A 279 16.63 37.80 -2.52
CA GLY A 279 15.48 37.79 -3.42
C GLY A 279 15.85 37.48 -4.86
N LYS A 280 17.02 37.92 -5.35
CA LYS A 280 17.56 37.46 -6.64
C LYS A 280 17.74 35.94 -6.69
N ASP A 281 18.23 35.33 -5.61
CA ASP A 281 18.41 33.88 -5.54
C ASP A 281 17.09 33.12 -5.64
N LYS A 282 16.06 33.57 -4.92
CA LYS A 282 14.70 33.03 -5.03
C LYS A 282 14.11 33.19 -6.44
N ASN A 283 14.48 34.24 -7.17
CA ASN A 283 14.01 34.46 -8.54
C ASN A 283 14.74 33.58 -9.57
N ARG A 284 16.02 33.24 -9.35
CA ARG A 284 16.78 32.27 -10.14
C ARG A 284 16.39 30.83 -9.82
N ARG A 285 15.19 30.45 -10.23
CA ARG A 285 14.61 29.14 -9.93
C ARG A 285 14.16 28.37 -11.16
N VAL A 286 14.07 27.06 -11.01
CA VAL A 286 13.31 26.18 -11.88
C VAL A 286 12.19 25.59 -11.06
N VAL A 287 10.99 25.55 -11.63
CA VAL A 287 9.87 24.83 -11.07
C VAL A 287 9.64 23.62 -11.96
N ILE A 288 9.72 22.44 -11.37
CA ILE A 288 9.38 21.18 -12.01
C ILE A 288 8.05 20.72 -11.43
N SER A 289 7.11 20.42 -12.30
CA SER A 289 5.84 19.81 -11.93
C SER A 289 5.63 18.51 -12.69
N LEU A 290 5.27 17.46 -11.96
CA LEU A 290 4.94 16.15 -12.53
C LEU A 290 3.43 15.98 -12.52
N GLY A 291 2.87 15.64 -13.68
CA GLY A 291 1.47 15.27 -13.86
C GLY A 291 1.33 13.78 -14.09
N ARG A 292 0.28 13.22 -13.50
CA ARG A 292 -0.21 11.85 -13.75
C ARG A 292 -1.64 11.99 -14.23
N SER A 293 -2.01 11.37 -15.36
CA SER A 293 -3.42 11.21 -15.70
C SER A 293 -3.98 10.13 -14.78
N GLU A 294 -5.03 10.47 -14.05
CA GLU A 294 -5.87 9.44 -13.44
C GLU A 294 -6.59 8.75 -14.61
N VAL A 295 -6.26 7.47 -14.82
CA VAL A 295 -7.06 6.56 -15.65
C VAL A 295 -8.13 5.93 -14.76
#